data_AF-A0AAD9QZB0-F1
#
_entry.id   AF-A0AAD9QZB0-F1
#
_cell.length_a   1.000
_cell.length_b   1.000
_cell.length_c   1.000
_cell.angle_alpha   90.00
_cell.angle_beta   90.00
_cell.angle_gamma   90.00
#
_symmetry.space_group_name_H-M   'P 1'
#
loop_
_entity.id
_entity.type
_entity.pdbx_description
1 polymer ?
#
loop_
_entity_poly.entity_id
_entity_poly.type
_entity_poly.pdbx_seq_one_letter_code
_entity_poly.pdbx_strand_id
1 'polypeptide(L)' 'MVELAGSKSQNQAPCKLGVNIKHQIKLNRGHERRNQEKGCCSCESLTNNFDDVKHSTLSERAALREASRTCWL' A
#
# COMPACT_ATOMS: atom_id res chain seq x y z
N MET A 1 -18.66 0.44 60.06
CA MET A 1 -17.38 1.08 60.42
C MET A 1 -16.28 0.17 59.90
N VAL A 2 -15.41 0.53 58.97
CA VAL A 2 -15.06 1.83 58.36
C VAL A 2 -14.50 1.55 56.96
N GLU A 3 -14.75 2.45 56.00
CA GLU A 3 -13.95 2.59 54.77
C GLU A 3 -12.47 2.82 55.09
N LEU A 4 -11.56 2.41 54.21
CA LEU A 4 -10.32 3.16 54.00
C LEU A 4 -10.00 3.23 52.51
N ALA A 5 -10.22 4.44 51.97
CA ALA A 5 -9.77 4.89 50.68
C ALA A 5 -8.25 5.16 50.68
N GLY A 6 -7.61 5.02 49.52
CA GLY A 6 -6.31 5.61 49.21
C GLY A 6 -5.72 5.03 47.92
N SER A 7 -5.08 5.75 47.01
CA SER A 7 -4.84 7.19 46.83
C SER A 7 -4.44 7.37 45.36
N LYS A 8 -4.97 8.38 44.67
CA LYS A 8 -4.54 8.75 43.32
C LYS A 8 -3.13 9.35 43.39
N SER A 9 -2.16 8.80 42.67
CA SER A 9 -0.90 9.50 42.41
C SER A 9 -0.97 10.12 41.01
N GLN A 10 -1.13 11.44 41.00
CA GLN A 10 -0.95 12.29 39.83
C GLN A 10 0.55 12.40 39.59
N ASN A 11 1.07 11.96 38.44
CA ASN A 11 2.36 12.41 37.94
C ASN A 11 2.34 12.48 36.39
N GLN A 12 2.11 13.70 35.92
CA GLN A 12 2.56 14.36 34.69
C GLN A 12 3.22 13.48 33.60
N ALA A 13 2.61 13.47 32.40
CA ALA A 13 3.26 13.06 31.15
C ALA A 13 4.42 14.01 30.78
N PRO A 14 5.45 13.51 30.06
CA PRO A 14 5.58 13.98 28.68
C PRO A 14 6.14 12.95 27.70
N CYS A 15 5.38 12.68 26.63
CA CYS A 15 5.78 12.68 25.21
C CYS A 15 4.79 11.78 24.44
N LYS A 16 4.13 12.34 23.42
CA LYS A 16 3.09 11.61 22.67
C LYS A 16 3.74 10.59 21.74
N LEU A 17 3.96 9.36 22.21
CA LEU A 17 4.13 8.20 21.34
C LEU A 17 2.77 7.54 21.15
N GLY A 18 2.09 7.91 20.07
CA GLY A 18 0.77 7.38 19.78
C GLY A 18 0.35 7.59 18.33
N VAL A 19 1.24 7.37 17.37
CA VAL A 19 0.80 7.24 15.97
C VAL A 19 0.25 5.82 15.79
N ASN A 20 -1.02 5.71 15.37
CA ASN A 20 -1.58 4.45 14.94
C ASN A 20 -0.86 4.04 13.64
N ILE A 21 0.17 3.21 13.77
CA ILE A 21 1.06 2.81 12.66
C ILE A 21 0.25 2.18 11.52
N LYS A 22 -0.81 1.42 11.83
CA LYS A 22 -1.68 0.80 10.82
C LYS A 22 -2.40 1.86 9.97
N HIS A 23 -2.84 2.95 10.59
CA HIS A 23 -3.49 4.05 9.88
C HIS A 23 -2.51 4.73 8.92
N GLN A 24 -1.32 5.07 9.39
CA GLN A 24 -0.29 5.70 8.55
C GLN A 24 0.15 4.79 7.40
N ILE A 25 0.36 3.50 7.67
CA ILE A 25 0.68 2.53 6.61
C ILE A 25 -0.46 2.46 5.58
N LYS A 26 -1.73 2.51 6.01
CA LYS A 26 -2.87 2.48 5.08
C LYS A 26 -2.91 3.72 4.19
N LEU A 27 -2.60 4.90 4.74
CA LEU A 27 -2.51 6.15 3.98
C LEU A 27 -1.33 6.10 2.99
N ASN A 28 -0.13 5.74 3.45
CA ASN A 28 1.07 5.67 2.61
C ASN A 28 0.95 4.64 1.49
N ARG A 29 0.31 3.48 1.78
CA ARG A 29 0.04 2.45 0.77
C ARG A 29 -0.69 3.00 -0.43
N GLY A 30 -1.50 4.05 -0.31
CA GLY A 30 -2.17 4.69 -1.45
C GLY A 30 -1.21 5.37 -2.42
N HIS A 31 -0.24 6.10 -1.87
CA HIS A 31 0.71 6.89 -2.66
C HIS A 31 1.71 6.02 -3.45
N GLU A 32 2.05 4.83 -2.92
CA GLU A 32 3.07 3.95 -3.52
C GLU A 32 2.49 2.83 -4.40
N ARG A 33 1.16 2.80 -4.65
CA ARG A 33 0.57 1.74 -5.49
C ARG A 33 0.94 1.93 -6.96
N ARG A 34 1.33 0.82 -7.59
CA ARG A 34 1.54 0.75 -9.05
C ARG A 34 0.46 -0.04 -9.78
N ASN A 35 -0.22 -0.95 -9.08
CA ASN A 35 -1.26 -1.80 -9.65
C ASN A 35 -2.64 -1.22 -9.34
N GLN A 36 -3.63 -1.56 -10.16
CA GLN A 36 -5.03 -1.23 -9.91
C GLN A 36 -5.52 -1.78 -8.56
N GLU A 37 -6.42 -1.04 -7.90
CA GLU A 37 -7.05 -1.52 -6.67
C GLU A 37 -7.94 -2.73 -6.95
N LYS A 38 -7.88 -3.74 -6.07
CA LYS A 38 -8.69 -4.97 -6.21
C LYS A 38 -10.20 -4.75 -6.05
N GLY A 39 -10.63 -3.59 -5.54
CA GLY A 39 -12.03 -3.21 -5.31
C GLY A 39 -12.48 -2.01 -6.15
N CYS A 40 -11.84 -1.79 -7.30
CA CYS A 40 -12.17 -0.67 -8.18
C CYS A 40 -13.61 -0.80 -8.71
N CYS A 41 -14.49 0.13 -8.32
CA CYS A 41 -15.90 0.14 -8.76
C CYS A 41 -16.14 0.91 -10.07
N SER A 42 -15.12 1.60 -10.59
CA SER A 42 -15.24 2.43 -11.79
C SER A 42 -14.00 2.26 -12.65
N CYS A 43 -14.18 1.80 -13.89
CA CYS A 43 -13.11 1.83 -14.88
C CYS A 43 -12.85 3.28 -15.34
N GLU A 44 -11.60 3.55 -15.75
CA GLU A 44 -11.27 4.78 -16.46
C GLU A 44 -12.01 4.82 -17.81
N SER A 45 -12.28 6.01 -18.34
CA SER A 45 -12.92 6.17 -19.64
C SER A 45 -11.92 5.86 -20.75
N LEU A 46 -12.23 4.88 -21.61
CA LEU A 46 -11.41 4.51 -22.78
C LEU A 46 -11.99 5.06 -24.10
N THR A 47 -12.88 6.06 -24.06
CA THR A 47 -13.49 6.60 -25.29
C THR A 47 -12.41 7.14 -26.23
N ASN A 48 -12.34 6.56 -27.43
CA ASN A 48 -11.35 6.88 -28.46
C ASN A 48 -9.88 6.67 -28.04
N ASN A 49 -9.62 5.75 -27.11
CA ASN A 49 -8.27 5.30 -26.79
C ASN A 49 -7.97 3.97 -27.53
N PHE A 50 -6.91 3.96 -28.34
CA PHE A 50 -6.42 2.79 -29.09
C PHE A 50 -4.97 2.43 -28.73
N ASP A 51 -4.53 2.79 -27.53
CA ASP A 51 -3.19 2.49 -27.04
C ASP A 51 -2.97 0.96 -26.95
N ASP A 52 -1.72 0.52 -27.06
CA ASP A 52 -1.39 -0.89 -26.93
C ASP A 52 -1.46 -1.34 -25.46
N VAL A 53 -2.59 -1.96 -25.07
CA VAL A 53 -2.86 -2.42 -23.70
C VAL A 53 -2.48 -3.90 -23.49
N LYS A 54 -1.83 -4.54 -24.46
CA LYS A 54 -1.46 -5.96 -24.33
C LYS A 54 -0.42 -6.14 -23.22
N HIS A 55 -0.76 -6.96 -22.23
CA HIS A 55 0.15 -7.35 -21.14
C HIS A 55 1.42 -8.11 -21.62
N SER A 56 1.42 -8.57 -22.88
CA SER A 56 2.52 -9.31 -23.49
C SER A 56 3.45 -8.45 -24.35
N THR A 57 3.16 -7.16 -24.53
CA THR A 57 4.08 -6.26 -25.24
C THR A 57 5.32 -6.03 -24.36
N LEU A 58 6.49 -6.47 -24.84
CA LEU A 58 7.77 -6.35 -24.13
C LEU A 58 8.66 -5.30 -24.80
N SER A 59 9.37 -4.51 -24.00
CA SER A 59 10.48 -3.70 -24.50
C SER A 59 11.66 -4.59 -24.90
N GLU A 60 12.58 -4.07 -25.71
CA GLU A 60 13.79 -4.80 -26.14
C GLU A 60 14.53 -5.46 -24.95
N ARG A 61 14.72 -4.71 -23.86
CA ARG A 61 15.34 -5.21 -22.63
C ARG A 61 14.56 -6.37 -22.01
N ALA A 62 13.24 -6.28 -21.96
CA ALA A 62 12.40 -7.32 -21.38
C ALA A 62 12.33 -8.56 -22.29
N ALA A 63 12.27 -8.36 -23.60
CA ALA A 63 12.30 -9.42 -24.60
C ALA A 63 13.60 -10.23 -24.53
N LEU A 64 14.76 -9.57 -24.39
CA LEU A 64 16.05 -10.25 -24.22
C LEU A 64 16.10 -11.10 -22.94
N ARG A 65 15.54 -10.61 -21.84
CA ARG A 65 15.46 -11.37 -20.58
C ARG A 65 14.58 -12.60 -20.75
N GLU A 66 13.43 -12.44 -21.40
CA GLU A 66 12.50 -13.55 -21.62
C GLU A 66 13.06 -14.60 -22.59
N ALA A 67 13.72 -14.16 -23.66
CA ALA A 67 14.43 -15.05 -24.59
C ALA A 67 15.57 -15.83 -23.92
N SER A 68 16.29 -15.19 -22.98
CA SER A 68 17.34 -15.87 -22.20
C SER A 68 16.75 -16.91 -21.24
N ARG A 69 15.53 -16.68 -20.72
CA ARG A 69 14.82 -17.64 -19.84
C ARG A 69 14.31 -18.86 -20.60
N THR A 70 13.88 -18.68 -21.85
CA THR A 70 13.44 -19.77 -22.72
C THR A 70 14.58 -20.56 -23.35
N CYS A 71 15.83 -20.12 -23.21
CA CYS A 71 17.02 -20.91 -23.54
C CYS A 71 17.21 -22.06 -22.55
N TRP A 72 16.34 -23.06 -22.64
CA TRP A 72 16.63 -24.42 -22.22
C TRP A 72 17.31 -25.14 -23.39
N LEU A 73 18.58 -24.83 -23.60
CA LEU A 73 19.55 -25.62 -24.35
C LEU A 73 20.89 -25.56 -23.61
#